data_AF-A0A817JSU7-F1
#
_entry.id   AF-A0A817JSU7-F1
#
_cell.length_a   1.000
_cell.length_b   1.000
_cell.length_c   1.000
_cell.angle_alpha   90.00
_cell.angle_beta   90.00
_cell.angle_gamma   90.00
#
_symmetry.space_group_name_H-M   'P 1'
#
loop_
_entity.id
_entity.type
_entity.pdbx_description
1 polymer ?
#
loop_
_entity_poly.entity_id
_entity_poly.type
_entity_poly.pdbx_seq_one_letter_code
_entity_poly.pdbx_strand_id
1 'polypeptide(L)' 'MASASAQPENTASQKMSLGSLTDVTGEFNGGSYKIDHRDTNTLLSVTLLANTPFYAQPGAMVAMSPEVTLKGKF' A
#
# COMPACT_ATOMS: atom_id res chain seq x y z
N MET A 1 -34.26 -33.53 -13.90
CA MET A 1 -32.96 -33.53 -13.19
C MET A 1 -32.07 -32.52 -13.92
N ALA A 2 -32.32 -31.21 -13.91
CA ALA A 2 -32.46 -30.23 -12.83
C ALA A 2 -31.17 -30.02 -12.01
N SER A 3 -30.58 -28.82 -12.15
CA SER A 3 -29.63 -28.11 -11.23
C SER A 3 -28.16 -28.61 -11.26
N ALA A 4 -27.08 -27.86 -11.04
CA ALA A 4 -26.74 -26.44 -10.94
C ALA A 4 -25.20 -26.33 -10.79
N SER A 5 -24.59 -25.24 -11.29
CA SER A 5 -23.41 -24.50 -10.79
C SER A 5 -22.31 -25.19 -9.95
N ALA A 6 -21.05 -25.09 -10.41
CA ALA A 6 -19.91 -24.54 -9.62
C ALA A 6 -18.60 -24.56 -10.44
N GLN A 7 -18.15 -23.39 -10.89
CA GLN A 7 -16.74 -23.13 -11.18
C GLN A 7 -16.02 -22.91 -9.83
N PRO A 8 -14.94 -23.64 -9.51
CA PRO A 8 -13.95 -23.16 -8.56
C PRO A 8 -12.72 -22.61 -9.30
N GLU A 9 -11.89 -21.89 -8.53
CA GLU A 9 -10.54 -21.38 -8.85
C GLU A 9 -10.42 -20.13 -9.72
N ASN A 10 -10.76 -19.00 -9.08
CA ASN A 10 -10.12 -17.71 -9.31
C ASN A 10 -8.61 -17.83 -9.01
N THR A 11 -7.86 -18.45 -9.91
CA THR A 11 -6.40 -18.46 -9.87
C THR A 11 -5.93 -17.06 -10.22
N ALA A 12 -5.49 -16.37 -9.18
CA ALA A 12 -4.92 -15.04 -9.19
C ALA A 12 -4.13 -14.80 -10.48
N SER A 13 -4.64 -13.87 -11.30
CA SER A 13 -3.89 -13.28 -12.41
C SER A 13 -2.69 -12.53 -11.83
N GLN A 14 -1.60 -13.24 -11.55
CA GLN A 14 -0.30 -12.63 -11.29
C GLN A 14 0.27 -12.22 -12.65
N LYS A 15 -0.29 -11.12 -13.18
CA LYS A 15 0.17 -10.49 -14.40
C LYS A 15 1.50 -9.80 -14.09
N MET A 16 2.61 -10.49 -14.37
CA MET A 16 3.92 -9.86 -14.46
C MET A 16 3.84 -8.76 -15.52
N SER A 17 3.89 -7.50 -15.09
CA SER A 17 3.95 -6.34 -15.99
C SER A 17 5.39 -6.16 -16.45
N LEU A 18 5.65 -6.51 -17.72
CA LEU A 18 6.91 -6.16 -18.39
C LEU A 18 6.89 -4.68 -18.78
N GLY A 19 7.75 -3.89 -18.13
CA GLY A 19 8.32 -2.66 -18.69
C GLY A 19 7.39 -1.44 -18.75
N SER A 20 7.14 -0.80 -17.61
CA SER A 20 6.91 0.65 -17.51
C SER A 20 6.83 1.01 -16.03
N LEU A 21 7.74 1.87 -15.56
CA LEU A 21 7.68 2.56 -14.25
C LEU A 21 6.98 1.75 -13.15
N THR A 22 7.57 0.62 -12.76
CA THR A 22 6.93 -0.32 -11.84
C THR A 22 6.50 0.43 -10.58
N ASP A 23 5.19 0.53 -10.33
CA ASP A 23 4.64 0.94 -9.04
C ASP A 23 5.38 0.14 -7.96
N VAL A 24 6.22 0.80 -7.17
CA VAL A 24 6.97 0.09 -6.14
C VAL A 24 6.05 -0.03 -4.94
N THR A 25 5.22 -1.05 -5.02
CA THR A 25 4.41 -1.54 -3.92
C THR A 25 5.19 -2.59 -3.15
N GLY A 26 5.14 -2.52 -1.83
CA GLY A 26 5.72 -3.55 -0.98
C GLY A 26 4.99 -3.64 0.35
N GLU A 27 5.28 -4.71 1.07
CA GLU A 27 4.78 -4.94 2.42
C GLU A 27 5.93 -4.86 3.41
N PHE A 28 5.63 -4.38 4.60
CA PHE A 28 6.52 -4.40 5.76
C PHE A 28 5.76 -4.95 6.96
N ASN A 29 6.48 -5.33 8.02
CA ASN A 29 5.90 -5.84 9.26
C ASN A 29 5.21 -4.74 10.05
N GLY A 30 4.09 -4.26 9.52
CA GLY A 30 3.42 -3.04 9.96
C GLY A 30 2.47 -2.47 8.91
N GLY A 31 2.45 -3.03 7.69
CA GLY A 31 1.46 -2.75 6.67
C GLY A 31 2.05 -2.75 5.25
N SER A 32 1.48 -1.94 4.37
CA SER A 32 1.90 -1.88 2.97
C SER A 32 2.25 -0.46 2.57
N TYR A 33 3.09 -0.32 1.55
CA TYR A 33 3.43 0.96 0.97
C TYR A 33 3.32 0.92 -0.55
N LYS A 34 3.07 2.07 -1.15
CA LYS A 34 3.05 2.30 -2.59
C LYS A 34 3.83 3.57 -2.90
N ILE A 35 4.73 3.48 -3.87
CA ILE A 35 5.56 4.58 -4.33
C ILE A 35 5.12 4.96 -5.74
N ASP A 36 4.58 6.18 -5.86
CA ASP A 36 4.20 6.79 -7.13
C ASP A 36 5.26 7.82 -7.58
N HIS A 37 5.38 8.07 -8.89
CA HIS A 37 6.20 9.16 -9.46
C HIS A 37 7.68 9.16 -9.04
N ARG A 38 8.36 8.02 -9.21
CA ARG A 38 9.72 7.72 -8.69
C ARG A 38 10.85 8.69 -9.03
N ASP A 39 10.68 9.59 -9.99
CA ASP A 39 11.80 10.35 -10.56
C ASP A 39 11.88 11.81 -10.08
N THR A 40 10.79 12.40 -9.61
CA THR A 40 10.78 13.85 -9.27
C THR A 40 9.77 14.26 -8.20
N ASN A 41 8.62 13.58 -8.12
CA ASN A 41 7.54 13.94 -7.19
C ASN A 41 7.06 12.71 -6.44
N THR A 42 8.02 11.99 -5.86
CA THR A 42 7.76 10.70 -5.24
C THR A 42 6.77 10.84 -4.10
N LEU A 43 5.59 10.23 -4.28
CA LEU A 43 4.57 10.13 -3.25
C LEU A 43 4.66 8.75 -2.63
N LEU A 44 4.86 8.71 -1.31
CA LEU A 44 4.85 7.48 -0.53
C LEU A 44 3.52 7.38 0.21
N SER A 45 2.67 6.46 -0.24
CA SER A 45 1.44 6.11 0.45
C SER A 45 1.68 4.89 1.33
N VAL A 46 1.40 4.98 2.63
CA VAL A 46 1.61 3.89 3.58
C VAL A 46 0.30 3.55 4.28
N THR A 47 -0.09 2.28 4.23
CA THR A 47 -1.17 1.73 5.05
C THR A 47 -0.53 1.10 6.27
N LEU A 48 -0.92 1.55 7.47
CA LEU A 48 -0.42 1.02 8.73
C LEU A 48 -1.43 0.04 9.34
N LEU A 49 -0.91 -1.04 9.92
CA LEU A 49 -1.66 -1.88 10.83
C LEU A 49 -1.82 -1.15 12.17
N ALA A 50 -2.95 -1.41 12.85
CA ALA A 50 -3.27 -0.79 14.12
C ALA A 50 -2.13 -0.95 15.13
N ASN A 51 -1.84 0.12 15.87
CA ASN A 51 -0.79 0.20 16.90
C ASN A 51 0.66 0.15 16.39
N THR A 52 0.92 0.30 15.09
CA THR A 52 2.30 0.37 14.57
C THR A 52 2.80 1.82 14.57
N PRO A 53 3.93 2.13 15.25
CA PRO A 53 4.52 3.46 15.18
C PRO A 53 5.21 3.70 13.84
N PHE A 54 4.98 4.88 13.24
CA PHE A 54 5.67 5.33 12.03
C PHE A 54 6.41 6.64 12.32
N TYR A 55 7.69 6.70 11.94
CA TYR A 55 8.54 7.87 12.14
C TYR A 55 8.83 8.53 10.79
N ALA A 56 8.55 9.82 10.70
CA ALA A 56 8.84 10.63 9.52
C ALA A 56 9.42 11.98 9.92
N GLN A 57 10.10 12.65 8.99
CA GLN A 57 10.57 14.01 9.21
C GLN A 57 9.38 14.99 9.32
N PRO A 58 9.50 16.04 10.14
CA PRO A 58 8.52 17.11 10.16
C PRO A 58 8.30 17.67 8.75
N GLY A 59 7.04 17.76 8.31
CA GLY A 59 6.68 18.27 6.98
C GLY A 59 6.73 17.25 5.84
N ALA A 60 7.16 16.00 6.08
CA ALA A 60 7.12 14.94 5.06
C ALA A 60 5.71 14.34 4.84
N MET A 61 4.80 14.54 5.80
CA MET A 61 3.43 13.99 5.73
C MET A 61 2.49 14.97 5.03
N VAL A 62 1.89 14.53 3.92
CA VAL A 62 1.00 15.36 3.08
C VAL A 62 -0.47 15.16 3.41
N ALA A 63 -0.88 13.92 3.71
CA ALA A 63 -2.23 13.57 4.11
C ALA A 63 -2.22 12.38 5.08
N MET A 64 -3.20 12.32 5.97
CA MET A 64 -3.35 11.23 6.93
C MET A 64 -4.82 10.89 7.17
N SER A 65 -5.08 9.64 7.53
CA SER A 65 -6.39 9.20 8.01
C SER A 65 -6.68 9.80 9.39
N PRO A 66 -7.96 10.04 9.76
CA PRO A 66 -8.33 10.65 11.04
C PRO A 66 -7.99 9.79 12.27
N GLU A 67 -7.69 8.51 12.07
CA GLU A 67 -7.30 7.56 13.13
C GLU A 67 -5.80 7.60 13.46
N VAL A 68 -4.98 8.24 12.61
CA VAL A 68 -3.53 8.33 12.82
C VAL A 68 -3.22 9.45 13.81
N THR A 69 -2.58 9.09 14.93
CA THR A 69 -2.13 10.09 15.91
C THR A 69 -0.69 10.50 15.62
N LEU A 70 -0.47 11.77 15.31
CA LEU A 70 0.87 12.31 15.09
C LEU A 70 1.44 12.89 16.39
N LYS A 71 2.64 12.44 16.78
CA LYS A 71 3.38 12.97 17.93
C LYS A 71 4.73 13.49 17.48
N GLY A 72 5.04 14.73 17.84
CA GLY A 72 6.38 15.29 17.65
C GLY A 72 7.37 14.67 18.64
N LYS A 73 8.58 14.38 18.16
CA LYS A 73 9.72 14.04 19.01
C LYS A 73 10.73 15.19 18.91
N PHE A 74 11.05 15.80 20.04
CA PHE A 74 12.03 16.88 20.15
C PHE A 74 13.45 16.35 19.97
#